data_AF-A0A956KQI1-F1
#
_entry.id   AF-A0A956KQI1-F1
#
_cell.length_a   1.000
_cell.length_b   1.000
_cell.length_c   1.000
_cell.angle_alpha   90.00
_cell.angle_beta   90.00
_cell.angle_gamma   90.00
#
_symmetry.space_group_name_H-M   'P 1'
#
loop_
_entity.id
_entity.type
_entity.pdbx_description
1 polymer ?
#
loop_
_entity_poly.entity_id
_entity_poly.type
_entity_poly.pdbx_seq_one_letter_code
_entity_poly.pdbx_strand_id
1 'polypeptide(L)'
;GTVGNITGEAVAKLVDHGIPATRILAAIGPCIEADAFEVGEEVAAQFDARFVIRAGFPKPHVDLVACVRAQLESAGVPTNQIERVGGCTHASADLYFSYRRDGAGIGQHMSFVGLRASD
;
A
#
# COMPACT_ATOMS: atom_id res chain seq x y z
N GLY A 1 -2.76 6.45 7.74
CA GLY A 1 -2.03 5.20 7.52
C GLY A 1 -0.69 5.50 6.89
N THR A 2 -0.63 5.53 5.55
CA THR A 2 0.63 5.72 4.79
C THR A 2 1.39 6.99 5.18
N VAL A 3 0.74 8.16 5.25
CA VAL A 3 1.38 9.41 5.70
C VAL A 3 2.05 9.27 7.08
N GLY A 4 1.44 8.51 7.98
CA GLY A 4 1.95 8.24 9.33
C GLY A 4 2.89 7.04 9.42
N ASN A 5 3.42 6.54 8.29
CA ASN A 5 4.36 5.43 8.24
C ASN A 5 3.92 4.13 8.97
N ILE A 6 2.62 3.81 8.96
CA ILE A 6 2.11 2.61 9.66
C ILE A 6 2.80 1.31 9.22
N THR A 7 3.26 1.25 7.96
CA THR A 7 4.02 0.13 7.39
C THR A 7 5.38 -0.04 8.08
N GLY A 8 6.14 1.05 8.22
CA GLY A 8 7.42 1.03 8.91
C GLY A 8 7.26 0.70 10.40
N GLU A 9 6.22 1.23 11.04
CA GLU A 9 5.89 0.92 12.45
C GLU A 9 5.54 -0.57 12.63
N ALA A 10 4.81 -1.18 11.70
CA ALA A 10 4.52 -2.61 11.74
C ALA A 10 5.80 -3.47 11.63
N VAL A 11 6.73 -3.10 10.75
CA VAL A 11 8.06 -3.74 10.66
C VAL A 11 8.84 -3.57 11.95
N ALA A 12 8.86 -2.36 12.52
CA ALA A 12 9.54 -2.08 13.78
C ALA A 12 9.01 -2.96 14.91
N LYS A 13 7.70 -3.21 14.98
CA LYS A 13 7.12 -4.13 15.96
C LYS A 13 7.59 -5.57 15.80
N LEU A 14 7.73 -6.07 14.57
CA LEU A 14 8.30 -7.40 14.34
C LEU A 14 9.77 -7.47 14.78
N VAL A 15 10.53 -6.40 14.54
CA VAL A 15 11.92 -6.26 14.99
C VAL A 15 12.02 -6.22 16.52
N ASP A 16 11.13 -5.48 17.20
CA ASP A 16 11.03 -5.47 18.67
C ASP A 16 10.80 -6.89 19.23
N HIS A 17 10.13 -7.76 18.47
CA HIS A 17 9.92 -9.18 18.80
C HIS A 17 11.09 -10.10 18.38
N GLY A 18 12.23 -9.54 17.97
CA GLY A 18 13.44 -10.27 17.64
C GLY A 18 13.49 -10.82 16.20
N ILE A 19 12.56 -10.42 15.33
CA ILE A 19 12.57 -10.81 13.92
C ILE A 19 13.36 -9.74 13.13
N PRO A 20 14.58 -10.04 12.65
CA PRO A 20 15.34 -9.03 11.91
C PRO A 20 14.61 -8.67 10.61
N ALA A 21 14.60 -7.38 10.24
CA ALA A 21 13.89 -6.89 9.06
C ALA A 21 14.32 -7.61 7.76
N THR A 22 15.58 -8.04 7.69
CA THR A 22 16.13 -8.84 6.58
C THR A 22 15.49 -10.21 6.40
N ARG A 23 14.74 -10.70 7.40
CA ARG A 23 14.01 -11.98 7.36
C ARG A 23 12.51 -11.81 7.09
N ILE A 24 12.03 -10.57 6.97
CA ILE A 24 10.61 -10.27 6.72
C ILE A 24 10.32 -10.37 5.22
N LEU A 25 9.29 -11.14 4.88
CA LEU A 25 8.68 -11.12 3.55
C LEU A 25 7.44 -10.21 3.61
N ALA A 26 7.28 -9.34 2.62
CA ALA A 26 6.17 -8.41 2.56
C ALA A 26 5.43 -8.53 1.22
N ALA A 27 4.10 -8.50 1.28
CA ALA A 27 3.24 -8.49 0.09
C ALA A 27 2.33 -7.25 0.12
N ILE A 28 2.40 -6.44 -0.93
CA ILE A 28 1.50 -5.30 -1.14
C ILE A 28 0.31 -5.79 -1.97
N GLY A 29 -0.81 -6.02 -1.29
CA GLY A 29 -2.04 -6.56 -1.87
C GLY A 29 -2.79 -5.61 -2.82
N PRO A 30 -3.95 -6.05 -3.38
CA PRO A 30 -4.78 -5.21 -4.23
C PRO A 30 -5.16 -3.90 -3.54
N CYS A 31 -4.86 -2.77 -4.18
CA CYS A 31 -5.23 -1.44 -3.72
C CYS A 31 -5.57 -0.54 -4.90
N ILE A 32 -5.99 0.70 -4.66
CA ILE A 32 -6.09 1.68 -5.74
C ILE A 32 -4.68 2.09 -6.20
N GLU A 33 -4.47 2.19 -7.50
CA GLU A 33 -3.18 2.54 -8.09
C GLU A 33 -3.15 3.99 -8.58
N ALA A 34 -1.95 4.50 -8.84
CA ALA A 34 -1.66 5.89 -9.16
C ALA A 34 -2.62 6.47 -10.22
N ASP A 35 -2.83 5.77 -11.34
CA ASP A 35 -3.70 6.23 -12.43
C ASP A 35 -5.16 6.49 -11.99
N ALA A 36 -5.62 5.83 -10.92
CA ALA A 36 -6.99 5.96 -10.41
C ALA A 36 -7.09 6.77 -9.11
N PHE A 37 -5.96 7.10 -8.47
CA PHE A 37 -5.95 7.75 -7.16
C PHE A 37 -5.69 9.26 -7.24
N GLU A 38 -6.61 9.96 -7.91
CA GLU A 38 -6.72 11.42 -7.85
C GLU A 38 -7.00 11.86 -6.40
N VAL A 39 -6.32 12.91 -5.94
CA VAL A 39 -6.51 13.54 -4.63
C VAL A 39 -6.53 15.07 -4.74
N GLY A 40 -6.94 15.75 -3.66
CA GLY A 40 -6.77 17.20 -3.54
C GLY A 40 -5.34 17.60 -3.15
N GLU A 41 -5.02 18.89 -3.31
CA GLU A 41 -3.71 19.44 -2.96
C GLU A 41 -3.39 19.26 -1.47
N GLU A 42 -4.39 19.36 -0.61
CA GLU A 42 -4.27 19.17 0.84
C GLU A 42 -3.84 17.75 1.22
N VAL A 43 -4.22 16.76 0.42
CA VAL A 43 -3.77 15.38 0.61
C VAL A 43 -2.41 15.20 -0.02
N ALA A 44 -2.19 15.69 -1.25
CA ALA A 44 -0.92 15.58 -1.95
C ALA A 44 0.25 16.19 -1.15
N ALA A 45 0.02 17.33 -0.48
CA ALA A 45 1.02 18.01 0.34
C ALA A 45 1.50 17.20 1.56
N GLN A 46 0.78 16.14 1.95
CA GLN A 46 1.17 15.25 3.05
C GLN A 46 2.09 14.12 2.60
N PHE A 47 2.29 13.93 1.29
CA PHE A 47 3.18 12.92 0.73
C PHE A 47 4.47 13.56 0.22
N ASP A 48 5.55 12.78 0.23
CA ASP A 48 6.79 13.19 -0.47
C ASP A 48 6.48 13.38 -1.96
N ALA A 49 6.96 14.50 -2.52
CA ALA A 49 6.73 14.91 -3.90
C ALA A 49 7.11 13.82 -4.92
N ARG A 50 8.07 12.95 -4.59
CA ARG A 50 8.46 11.82 -5.45
C ARG A 50 7.36 10.77 -5.65
N PHE A 51 6.33 10.74 -4.82
CA PHE A 51 5.16 9.84 -4.94
C PHE A 51 3.90 10.58 -5.43
N VAL A 52 4.01 11.86 -5.74
CA VAL A 52 2.91 12.69 -6.24
C VAL A 52 3.10 12.92 -7.73
N ILE A 53 2.17 12.39 -8.53
CA ILE A 53 2.18 12.50 -9.98
C ILE A 53 1.27 13.66 -10.38
N ARG A 54 1.86 14.67 -11.03
CA ARG A 54 1.14 15.86 -11.52
C ARG A 54 1.13 15.96 -13.04
N ALA A 55 2.16 15.44 -13.69
CA ALA A 55 2.24 15.44 -15.15
C ALA A 55 1.16 14.51 -15.73
N GLY A 56 0.42 15.01 -16.73
CA GLY A 56 -0.60 14.22 -17.43
C GLY A 56 -1.98 14.17 -16.75
N PHE A 57 -2.16 14.80 -15.57
CA PHE A 57 -3.43 14.83 -14.86
C PHE A 57 -3.85 16.26 -14.49
N PRO A 58 -5.16 16.56 -14.45
CA PRO A 58 -5.66 17.88 -14.06
C PRO A 58 -5.50 18.16 -12.56
N LYS A 59 -5.39 17.12 -11.74
CA LYS A 59 -5.18 17.16 -10.29
C LYS A 59 -4.03 16.22 -9.90
N PRO A 60 -3.44 16.37 -8.71
CA PRO A 60 -2.41 15.43 -8.26
C PRO A 60 -2.97 14.03 -8.04
N HIS A 61 -2.18 13.04 -8.42
CA HIS A 61 -2.39 11.64 -8.12
C HIS A 61 -1.30 11.16 -7.16
N VAL A 62 -1.61 10.19 -6.29
CA VAL A 62 -0.64 9.63 -5.33
C VAL A 62 -0.38 8.16 -5.62
N ASP A 63 0.89 7.79 -5.71
CA ASP A 63 1.29 6.39 -5.79
C ASP A 63 1.47 5.79 -4.39
N LEU A 64 0.39 5.20 -3.88
CA LEU A 64 0.39 4.52 -2.58
C LEU A 64 1.29 3.28 -2.57
N VAL A 65 1.40 2.56 -3.69
CA VAL A 65 2.22 1.34 -3.79
C VAL A 65 3.69 1.71 -3.67
N ALA A 66 4.15 2.71 -4.42
CA ALA A 66 5.52 3.19 -4.34
C ALA A 66 5.85 3.75 -2.94
N CYS A 67 4.91 4.45 -2.32
CA CYS A 67 5.10 4.97 -0.96
C CYS A 67 5.25 3.84 0.07
N VAL A 68 4.35 2.85 0.07
CA VAL A 68 4.42 1.69 0.98
C VAL A 68 5.67 0.85 0.73
N ARG A 69 6.06 0.65 -0.54
CA ARG A 69 7.30 -0.03 -0.90
C ARG A 69 8.52 0.69 -0.31
N ALA A 70 8.61 2.00 -0.50
CA ALA A 70 9.72 2.79 0.04
C ALA A 70 9.77 2.78 1.57
N GLN A 71 8.61 2.73 2.24
CA GLN A 71 8.53 2.57 3.70
C GLN A 71 9.06 1.20 4.17
N LEU A 72 8.73 0.11 3.47
CA LEU A 72 9.29 -1.22 3.76
C LEU A 72 10.80 -1.25 3.57
N GLU A 73 11.30 -0.71 2.46
CA GLU A 73 12.73 -0.64 2.15
C GLU A 73 13.48 0.21 3.20
N SER A 74 12.92 1.36 3.59
CA SER A 74 13.48 2.23 4.63
C SER A 74 13.48 1.58 6.00
N ALA A 75 12.54 0.67 6.27
CA ALA A 75 12.48 -0.13 7.50
C ALA A 75 13.42 -1.35 7.48
N GLY A 76 14.20 -1.54 6.41
CA GLY A 76 15.22 -2.58 6.29
C GLY A 76 14.73 -3.90 5.66
N VAL A 77 13.52 -3.93 5.11
CA VAL A 77 13.04 -5.08 4.34
C VAL A 77 13.74 -5.11 2.98
N PRO A 78 14.41 -6.22 2.58
CA PRO A 78 15.10 -6.30 1.30
C PRO A 78 14.15 -6.09 0.11
N THR A 79 14.58 -5.33 -0.89
CA THR A 79 13.82 -5.04 -2.13
C THR A 79 13.32 -6.31 -2.84
N ASN A 80 14.08 -7.40 -2.79
CA ASN A 80 13.73 -8.71 -3.37
C ASN A 80 12.79 -9.56 -2.50
N GLN A 81 12.43 -9.07 -1.30
CA GLN A 81 11.46 -9.68 -0.38
C GLN A 81 10.15 -8.90 -0.30
N ILE A 82 9.96 -7.90 -1.18
CA ILE A 82 8.74 -7.09 -1.29
C ILE A 82 8.07 -7.38 -2.63
N GLU A 83 6.95 -8.08 -2.58
CA GLU A 83 6.15 -8.42 -3.75
C GLU A 83 4.90 -7.56 -3.86
N ARG A 84 4.52 -7.22 -5.10
CA ARG A 84 3.22 -6.64 -5.43
C ARG A 84 2.31 -7.78 -5.88
N VAL A 85 1.21 -8.01 -5.16
CA VAL A 85 0.28 -9.12 -5.42
C VAL A 85 -1.12 -8.63 -5.76
N GLY A 86 -1.65 -9.06 -6.92
CA GLY A 86 -2.93 -8.57 -7.45
C GLY A 86 -2.77 -7.28 -8.28
N GLY A 87 -3.82 -6.45 -8.35
CA GLY A 87 -3.86 -5.28 -9.25
C GLY A 87 -4.66 -4.10 -8.70
N CYS A 88 -5.01 -3.16 -9.57
CA CYS A 88 -5.76 -1.97 -9.20
C CYS A 88 -7.23 -2.31 -8.88
N THR A 89 -7.64 -2.07 -7.64
CA THR A 89 -9.02 -2.30 -7.18
C THR A 89 -10.05 -1.47 -7.96
N HIS A 90 -9.67 -0.26 -8.40
CA HIS A 90 -10.54 0.61 -9.19
C HIS A 90 -10.70 0.11 -10.63
N ALA A 91 -9.61 -0.29 -11.30
CA ALA A 91 -9.63 -0.67 -12.71
C ALA A 91 -10.21 -2.07 -12.95
N SER A 92 -10.01 -3.01 -12.03
CA SER A 92 -10.46 -4.40 -12.18
C SER A 92 -11.81 -4.64 -11.50
N ALA A 93 -12.89 -4.10 -12.08
CA ALA A 93 -14.25 -4.18 -11.54
C ALA A 93 -14.76 -5.63 -11.38
N ASP A 94 -14.30 -6.55 -12.23
CA ASP A 94 -14.70 -7.96 -12.18
C ASP A 94 -14.06 -8.74 -11.03
N LEU A 95 -13.03 -8.17 -10.39
CA LEU A 95 -12.23 -8.84 -9.35
C LEU A 95 -12.34 -8.17 -7.99
N TYR A 96 -12.56 -6.86 -7.93
CA TYR A 96 -12.46 -6.10 -6.68
C TYR A 96 -13.60 -5.09 -6.51
N PHE A 97 -14.04 -4.97 -5.26
CA PHE A 97 -14.81 -3.83 -4.77
C PHE A 97 -13.92 -2.60 -4.72
N SER A 98 -14.44 -1.43 -5.10
CA SER A 98 -13.70 -0.17 -5.03
C SER A 98 -14.58 0.96 -4.54
N TYR A 99 -14.29 1.49 -3.36
CA TYR A 99 -14.98 2.66 -2.83
C TYR A 99 -14.89 3.88 -3.77
N ARG A 100 -13.75 4.06 -4.46
CA ARG A 100 -13.56 5.18 -5.40
C ARG A 100 -14.51 5.08 -6.60
N ARG A 101 -14.75 3.86 -7.10
CA ARG A 101 -15.61 3.60 -8.26
C ARG A 101 -17.09 3.53 -7.88
N ASP A 102 -17.38 2.78 -6.81
CA ASP A 102 -18.73 2.31 -6.49
C ASP A 102 -19.39 3.11 -5.35
N GLY A 103 -18.60 3.91 -4.61
CA GLY A 103 -19.08 4.76 -3.53
C GLY A 103 -19.40 4.02 -2.22
N ALA A 104 -20.15 4.71 -1.35
CA ALA A 104 -20.51 4.21 -0.04
C ALA A 104 -21.52 3.04 -0.12
N GLY A 105 -21.38 2.07 0.79
CA GLY A 105 -22.23 0.88 0.84
C GLY A 105 -21.72 -0.31 -0.01
N ILE A 106 -20.59 -0.15 -0.70
CA ILE A 106 -19.93 -1.26 -1.41
C ILE A 106 -19.38 -2.31 -0.43
N GLY A 107 -19.21 -3.54 -0.90
CA GLY A 107 -18.54 -4.61 -0.17
C GLY A 107 -17.06 -4.30 0.13
N GLN A 108 -16.48 -5.06 1.06
CA GLN A 108 -15.07 -4.94 1.43
C GLN A 108 -14.37 -6.28 1.30
N HIS A 109 -13.17 -6.25 0.73
CA HIS A 109 -12.25 -7.38 0.77
C HIS A 109 -11.50 -7.40 2.10
N MET A 110 -11.06 -8.59 2.51
CA MET A 110 -10.21 -8.77 3.68
C MET A 110 -8.89 -9.41 3.26
N SER A 111 -7.77 -8.85 3.72
CA SER A 111 -6.47 -9.52 3.70
C SER A 111 -6.27 -10.22 5.03
N PHE A 112 -5.81 -11.48 5.00
CA PHE A 112 -5.49 -12.25 6.19
C PHE A 112 -4.16 -12.97 6.01
N VAL A 113 -3.41 -13.07 7.12
CA VAL A 113 -2.19 -13.88 7.22
C VAL A 113 -2.29 -14.67 8.51
N GLY A 114 -1.90 -15.94 8.47
CA GLY A 114 -1.98 -16.83 9.61
C GLY A 114 -0.98 -17.96 9.50
N LEU A 115 -0.63 -18.53 10.65
CA LEU A 115 0.14 -19.76 10.70
C LEU A 115 -0.82 -20.93 10.59
N ARG A 116 -0.49 -21.91 9.75
CA ARG A 116 -1.20 -23.19 9.77
C ARG A 116 -0.84 -23.91 11.07
N ALA A 117 -1.83 -24.38 11.81
CA ALA A 117 -1.58 -25.26 12.96
C ALA A 117 -0.75 -26.46 12.48
N SER A 118 0.32 -26.78 13.21
CA SER A 118 1.04 -28.03 13.01
C SER A 118 0.19 -29.15 13.60
N ASP A 119 0.00 -30.24 12.85
CA ASP A 119 -0.57 -31.49 13.36
C ASP A 119 0.35 -32.12 14.41
#